data_AF-A0A485CAQ8-F1
#
_entry.id   AF-A0A485CAQ8-F1
#
_cell.length_a   1.000
_cell.length_b   1.000
_cell.length_c   1.000
_cell.angle_alpha   90.00
_cell.angle_beta   90.00
_cell.angle_gamma   90.00
#
_symmetry.space_group_name_H-M   'P 1'
#
loop_
_entity.id
_entity.type
_entity.pdbx_description
1 polymer ?
#
loop_
_entity_poly.entity_id
_entity_poly.type
_entity_poly.pdbx_seq_one_letter_code
_entity_poly.pdbx_strand_id
1 'polypeptide(L)'
;MLRIPENFVHSRSTPFWNQDTAPKALFTHHNTKAHVYGRLSVMQGAVRYFGFPDGDATEPDVEVVIEAGSFGISPPQKWHRIEPVDRRYLFQYRFLRRSRCHP
;
A
#
# COMPACT_ATOMS: atom_id res chain seq x y z
N MET A 1 -14.83 -5.75 2.65
CA MET A 1 -13.41 -5.63 3.00
C MET A 1 -12.58 -6.45 2.01
N LEU A 2 -11.62 -5.83 1.31
CA LEU A 2 -10.77 -6.52 0.35
C LEU A 2 -9.90 -7.57 1.06
N ARG A 3 -9.78 -8.77 0.49
CA ARG A 3 -8.92 -9.84 0.98
C ARG A 3 -7.91 -10.25 -0.08
N ILE A 4 -6.69 -10.57 0.33
CA ILE A 4 -5.69 -11.15 -0.56
C ILE A 4 -6.02 -12.64 -0.71
N PRO A 5 -6.09 -13.20 -1.93
CA PRO A 5 -6.36 -14.62 -2.13
C PRO A 5 -5.31 -15.51 -1.43
N GLU A 6 -5.72 -16.65 -0.90
CA GLU A 6 -4.87 -17.56 -0.11
C GLU A 6 -3.65 -18.09 -0.88
N ASN A 7 -3.76 -18.21 -2.20
CA ASN A 7 -2.66 -18.64 -3.06
C ASN A 7 -1.63 -17.53 -3.35
N PHE A 8 -1.73 -16.35 -2.72
CA PHE A 8 -0.70 -15.32 -2.76
C PHE A 8 0.18 -15.40 -1.53
N VAL A 9 1.49 -15.50 -1.75
CA VAL A 9 2.50 -15.59 -0.71
C VAL A 9 3.32 -14.31 -0.65
N HIS A 10 3.89 -14.04 0.53
CA HIS A 10 4.86 -12.96 0.69
C HIS A 10 6.07 -13.17 -0.22
N SER A 11 6.48 -12.09 -0.89
CA SER A 11 7.63 -12.11 -1.79
C SER A 11 8.74 -11.14 -1.38
N ARG A 12 8.37 -9.99 -0.83
CA ARG A 12 9.31 -8.93 -0.42
C ARG A 12 8.66 -8.02 0.61
N SER A 13 9.48 -7.47 1.49
CA SER A 13 9.11 -6.33 2.33
C SER A 13 10.03 -5.14 2.07
N THR A 14 9.53 -3.94 2.30
CA THR A 14 10.37 -2.73 2.42
C THR A 14 10.96 -2.66 3.83
N PRO A 15 11.98 -1.83 4.07
CA PRO A 15 12.28 -1.36 5.42
C PRO A 15 11.06 -0.67 6.03
N PHE A 16 11.12 -0.42 7.34
CA PHE A 16 10.22 0.55 7.94
C PHE A 16 10.64 1.96 7.49
N TRP A 17 9.65 2.75 7.09
CA TRP A 17 9.84 4.11 6.62
C TRP A 17 9.12 5.10 7.53
N ASN A 18 9.80 6.23 7.73
CA ASN A 18 9.35 7.37 8.51
C ASN A 18 9.45 8.66 7.68
N GLN A 19 9.29 9.82 8.30
CA GLN A 19 9.35 11.13 7.65
C GLN A 19 10.66 11.42 6.90
N ASP A 20 11.75 10.77 7.28
CA ASP A 20 13.09 11.04 6.73
C ASP A 20 13.49 10.04 5.65
N THR A 21 12.90 8.83 5.67
CA THR A 21 13.37 7.68 4.87
C THR A 21 12.36 7.18 3.84
N ALA A 22 11.10 7.60 3.92
CA ALA A 22 10.08 7.19 2.97
C ALA A 22 10.39 7.70 1.54
N PRO A 23 10.34 6.82 0.52
CA PRO A 23 10.51 7.24 -0.87
C PRO A 23 9.42 8.23 -1.29
N LYS A 24 9.82 9.39 -1.81
CA LYS A 24 8.89 10.47 -2.21
C LYS A 24 7.82 10.02 -3.20
N ALA A 25 8.12 9.04 -4.05
CA ALA A 25 7.19 8.48 -5.03
C ALA A 25 5.91 7.89 -4.41
N LEU A 26 5.94 7.47 -3.14
CA LEU A 26 4.75 6.93 -2.46
C LEU A 26 3.69 8.01 -2.19
N PHE A 27 4.11 9.27 -2.10
CA PHE A 27 3.23 10.41 -1.86
C PHE A 27 2.64 10.99 -3.16
N THR A 28 3.00 10.41 -4.30
CA THR A 28 2.51 10.76 -5.63
C THR A 28 1.73 9.59 -6.25
N HIS A 29 1.04 9.84 -7.37
CA HIS A 29 0.31 8.80 -8.11
C HIS A 29 1.21 7.63 -8.53
N HIS A 30 0.90 6.43 -8.07
CA HIS A 30 1.59 5.20 -8.45
C HIS A 30 0.69 3.98 -8.28
N ASN A 31 1.18 2.80 -8.66
CA ASN A 31 0.49 1.54 -8.43
C ASN A 31 1.48 0.38 -8.20
N THR A 32 0.94 -0.78 -7.86
CA THR A 32 1.71 -2.04 -7.90
C THR A 32 1.66 -2.64 -9.31
N LYS A 33 2.65 -3.48 -9.62
CA LYS A 33 2.67 -4.26 -10.87
C LYS A 33 1.46 -5.20 -10.96
N ALA A 34 1.14 -5.62 -12.19
CA ALA A 34 0.20 -6.71 -12.43
C ALA A 34 0.52 -7.93 -11.55
N HIS A 35 -0.53 -8.53 -11.00
CA HIS A 35 -0.46 -9.69 -10.08
C HIS A 35 0.37 -9.47 -8.80
N VAL A 36 0.53 -8.23 -8.34
CA VAL A 36 1.19 -7.91 -7.05
C VAL A 36 0.22 -7.15 -6.15
N TYR A 37 -0.10 -7.73 -4.99
CA TYR A 37 -0.78 -7.00 -3.91
C TYR A 37 0.24 -6.25 -3.06
N GLY A 38 -0.08 -5.01 -2.69
CA GLY A 38 0.64 -4.26 -1.66
C GLY A 38 -0.14 -4.28 -0.35
N ARG A 39 0.51 -4.56 0.77
CA ARG A 39 -0.08 -4.43 2.12
C ARG A 39 0.71 -3.40 2.91
N LEU A 40 0.14 -2.21 3.11
CA LEU A 40 0.68 -1.14 3.95
C LEU A 40 0.31 -1.41 5.41
N SER A 41 1.30 -1.62 6.28
CA SER A 41 1.08 -1.76 7.73
C SER A 41 1.63 -0.54 8.45
N VAL A 42 0.82 0.08 9.30
CA VAL A 42 1.21 1.28 10.07
C VAL A 42 1.52 0.87 11.50
N MET A 43 2.73 1.15 11.97
CA MET A 43 3.23 0.78 13.29
C MET A 43 3.20 1.97 14.27
N GLN A 44 3.24 3.20 13.75
CA GLN A 44 3.11 4.42 14.53
C GLN A 44 2.39 5.49 13.69
N GLY A 45 1.55 6.28 14.35
CA GLY A 45 0.76 7.33 13.72
C GLY A 45 -0.34 6.76 12.83
N ALA A 46 -0.69 7.52 11.78
CA ALA A 46 -1.67 7.11 10.80
C ALA A 46 -1.25 7.50 9.39
N VAL A 47 -1.70 6.72 8.41
CA VAL A 47 -1.50 7.00 6.99
C VAL A 47 -2.85 7.00 6.31
N ARG A 48 -3.18 8.09 5.62
CA ARG A 48 -4.32 8.17 4.72
C ARG A 48 -3.95 7.59 3.37
N TYR A 49 -4.81 6.73 2.86
CA TYR A 49 -4.72 6.11 1.56
C TYR A 49 -5.78 6.70 0.64
N PHE A 50 -5.37 7.10 -0.56
CA PHE A 50 -6.26 7.56 -1.62
C PHE A 50 -6.14 6.60 -2.81
N GLY A 51 -7.23 5.93 -3.18
CA GLY A 51 -7.33 5.11 -4.39
C GLY A 51 -7.99 5.89 -5.51
N PHE A 52 -7.59 5.62 -6.75
CA PHE A 52 -8.09 6.28 -7.96
C PHE A 52 -8.52 5.24 -9.01
N PRO A 53 -9.52 5.54 -9.83
CA PRO A 53 -10.00 4.61 -10.86
C PRO A 53 -8.92 4.28 -11.90
N ASP A 54 -8.07 5.25 -12.25
CA ASP A 54 -6.97 5.10 -13.20
C ASP A 54 -5.81 6.08 -12.89
N GLY A 55 -4.85 6.21 -13.82
CA GLY A 55 -3.63 7.01 -13.64
C GLY A 55 -3.76 8.48 -14.00
N ASP A 56 -4.85 8.88 -14.66
CA ASP A 56 -5.13 10.26 -15.08
C ASP A 56 -6.17 10.93 -14.16
N ALA A 57 -6.91 10.14 -13.39
CA ALA A 57 -7.91 10.60 -12.44
C ALA A 57 -7.31 11.51 -11.34
N THR A 58 -7.97 12.63 -11.10
CA THR A 58 -7.60 13.61 -10.07
C THR A 58 -8.40 13.46 -8.78
N GLU A 59 -9.56 12.83 -8.84
CA GLU A 59 -10.45 12.59 -7.69
C GLU A 59 -10.37 11.13 -7.23
N PRO A 60 -10.20 10.89 -5.91
CA PRO A 60 -10.15 9.53 -5.39
C PRO A 60 -11.53 8.88 -5.36
N ASP A 61 -11.60 7.59 -5.72
CA ASP A 61 -12.80 6.75 -5.56
C ASP A 61 -12.81 6.00 -4.21
N VAL A 62 -11.68 6.00 -3.51
CA VAL A 62 -11.52 5.41 -2.17
C VAL A 62 -10.64 6.31 -1.32
N GLU A 63 -11.10 6.61 -0.10
CA GLU A 63 -10.28 7.28 0.92
C GLU A 63 -10.41 6.52 2.25
N VAL A 64 -9.27 6.16 2.86
CA VAL A 64 -9.23 5.41 4.11
C VAL A 64 -8.08 5.88 4.97
N VAL A 65 -8.31 6.09 6.27
CA VAL A 65 -7.25 6.31 7.25
C VAL A 65 -6.85 4.97 7.88
N ILE A 66 -5.55 4.67 7.87
CA ILE A 66 -4.96 3.44 8.39
C ILE A 66 -4.16 3.80 9.64
N GLU A 67 -4.74 3.48 10.80
CA GLU A 67 -4.17 3.75 12.12
C GLU A 67 -3.06 2.75 12.49
N ALA A 68 -2.23 3.13 13.48
CA ALA A 68 -1.25 2.24 14.07
C ALA A 68 -1.87 0.91 14.54
N GLY A 69 -1.20 -0.20 14.26
CA GLY A 69 -1.70 -1.55 14.51
C GLY A 69 -2.60 -2.10 13.39
N SER A 70 -2.99 -1.28 12.42
CA SER A 70 -3.82 -1.68 11.28
C SER A 70 -3.04 -1.77 9.96
N PHE A 71 -3.72 -2.23 8.91
CA PHE A 71 -3.16 -2.29 7.57
C PHE A 71 -4.20 -2.03 6.48
N GLY A 72 -3.73 -1.48 5.35
CA GLY A 72 -4.49 -1.37 4.11
C GLY A 72 -3.93 -2.30 3.03
N ILE A 73 -4.77 -2.67 2.05
CA ILE A 73 -4.39 -3.50 0.91
C ILE A 73 -4.63 -2.71 -0.38
N SER A 74 -3.59 -2.57 -1.19
CA SER A 74 -3.68 -2.13 -2.59
C SER A 74 -3.82 -3.36 -3.49
N PRO A 75 -4.92 -3.50 -4.26
CA PRO A 75 -5.01 -4.49 -5.33
C PRO A 75 -3.92 -4.28 -6.40
N PRO A 76 -3.60 -5.32 -7.20
CA PRO A 76 -2.76 -5.16 -8.38
C PRO A 76 -3.21 -4.01 -9.27
N GLN A 77 -2.27 -3.15 -9.68
CA GLN A 77 -2.49 -2.03 -10.60
C GLN A 77 -3.50 -0.97 -10.16
N LYS A 78 -4.03 -1.04 -8.92
CA LYS A 78 -4.84 0.04 -8.36
C LYS A 78 -3.97 1.28 -8.21
N TRP A 79 -4.35 2.36 -8.88
CA TRP A 79 -3.70 3.65 -8.74
C TRP A 79 -4.00 4.24 -7.37
N HIS A 80 -2.97 4.75 -6.71
CA HIS A 80 -3.05 5.31 -5.39
C HIS A 80 -1.90 6.26 -5.05
N ARG A 81 -2.09 6.99 -3.97
CA ARG A 81 -1.02 7.64 -3.19
C ARG A 81 -1.33 7.48 -1.71
N ILE A 82 -0.32 7.69 -0.89
CA ILE A 82 -0.51 7.79 0.56
C ILE A 82 -0.13 9.17 1.06
N GLU A 83 -0.66 9.53 2.22
CA GLU A 83 -0.36 10.76 2.91
C GLU A 83 -0.33 10.48 4.42
N PRO A 84 0.80 10.71 5.10
CA PRO A 84 0.83 10.64 6.56
C PRO A 84 -0.12 11.67 7.16
N VAL A 85 -0.90 11.28 8.17
CA VAL A 85 -1.82 12.20 8.86
C VAL A 85 -1.05 13.22 9.70
N ASP A 86 0.05 12.78 10.30
CA ASP A 86 0.94 13.60 11.12
C ASP A 86 2.41 13.38 10.74
N ARG A 87 3.29 14.25 11.23
CA ARG A 87 4.75 14.20 10.95
C ARG A 87 5.44 12.95 11.50
N ARG A 88 4.90 12.32 12.55
CA ARG A 88 5.48 11.11 13.16
C ARG A 88 4.72 9.89 12.70
N TYR A 89 5.30 9.15 11.77
CA TYR A 89 4.74 7.91 11.26
C TYR A 89 5.82 6.86 11.11
N LEU A 90 5.40 5.59 11.18
CA LEU A 90 6.25 4.46 10.84
C LEU A 90 5.40 3.41 10.11
N PHE A 91 5.75 3.07 8.88
CA PHE A 91 5.03 2.07 8.11
C PHE A 91 5.95 1.18 7.27
N GLN A 92 5.42 0.06 6.80
CA GLN A 92 6.10 -0.87 5.91
C GLN A 92 5.13 -1.36 4.83
N TYR A 93 5.62 -1.61 3.62
CA TYR A 93 4.92 -2.40 2.63
C TYR A 93 5.41 -3.85 2.61
N ARG A 94 4.45 -4.79 2.59
CA ARG A 94 4.66 -6.18 2.16
C ARG A 94 4.06 -6.38 0.78
N PHE A 95 4.81 -7.01 -0.12
CA PHE A 95 4.34 -7.35 -1.46
C PHE A 95 4.07 -8.84 -1.57
N LEU A 96 2.85 -9.18 -2.01
CA LEU A 96 2.41 -10.56 -2.18
C LEU A 96 2.19 -10.87 -3.65
N ARG A 97 2.62 -12.06 -4.06
CA ARG A 97 2.50 -12.59 -5.43
C ARG A 97 1.89 -13.98 -5.37
N ARG A 98 1.20 -14.38 -6.44
CA ARG A 98 0.69 -15.75 -6.54
C ARG A 98 1.86 -16.72 -6.38
N SER A 99 1.70 -17.70 -5.50
CA SER A 99 2.64 -18.81 -5.36
C SER A 99 2.78 -19.48 -6.71
N ARG A 100 4.01 -19.59 -7.20
CA ARG A 100 4.31 -20.46 -8.34
C ARG A 100 4.43 -21.87 -7.79
N CYS A 101 3.31 -22.48 -7.42
CA CYS A 101 3.26 -23.94 -7.46
C CYS A 101 3.53 -24.30 -8.93
N HIS A 102 4.72 -24.83 -9.22
CA HIS A 102 4.91 -25.57 -10.46
C HIS A 102 3.84 -26.67 -10.49
N PRO A 103 3.09 -26.87 -11.59
CA PRO A 103 2.59 -28.20 -11.88
C PRO A 103 3.76 -29.16 -12.04
#